data_AF-A0A2V7E3M6-F1
#
_entry.id   AF-A0A2V7E3M6-F1
#
_cell.length_a   1.000
_cell.length_b   1.000
_cell.length_c   1.000
_cell.angle_alpha   90.00
_cell.angle_beta   90.00
_cell.angle_gamma   90.00
#
_symmetry.space_group_name_H-M   'P 1'
#
loop_
_entity.id
_entity.type
_entity.pdbx_description
1 polymer ?
#
loop_
_entity_poly.entity_id
_entity_poly.type
_entity_poly.pdbx_seq_one_letter_code
_entity_poly.pdbx_strand_id
1 'polypeptide(L)'
;MTYRFTRFWAVVLVIAGFIVMGLGVIAAVAVAIVGPDVTRYAPTLDPALARVVATMACAMAGLLVGAPLIVTGQVLDAFLVQHDMLARIHRRLRKKRARVTVDDRTRLFPSRAARR
;
A
#
# COMPACT_ATOMS: atom_id res chain seq x y z
N MET A 1 -17.70 -0.20 8.49
CA MET A 1 -17.52 -1.30 7.52
C MET A 1 -17.16 -0.82 6.10
N THR A 2 -17.06 0.49 5.86
CA THR A 2 -16.94 1.06 4.50
C THR A 2 -15.56 0.91 3.83
N TYR A 3 -14.51 0.49 4.55
CA TYR A 3 -13.14 0.45 4.01
C TYR A 3 -12.61 -0.93 3.59
N ARG A 4 -13.46 -1.98 3.59
CA ARG A 4 -13.01 -3.34 3.20
C ARG A 4 -12.57 -3.41 1.73
N PHE A 5 -13.18 -2.63 0.84
CA PHE A 5 -12.85 -2.60 -0.58
C PHE A 5 -11.45 -2.02 -0.80
N THR A 6 -11.15 -0.85 -0.24
CA THR A 6 -9.84 -0.21 -0.38
C THR A 6 -8.71 -1.04 0.25
N ARG A 7 -8.98 -1.69 1.39
CA ARG A 7 -8.02 -2.61 2.01
C ARG A 7 -7.77 -3.86 1.16
N PHE A 8 -8.79 -4.37 0.47
CA PHE A 8 -8.65 -5.45 -0.49
C PHE A 8 -7.76 -5.03 -1.67
N TRP A 9 -7.97 -3.83 -2.23
CA TRP A 9 -7.13 -3.30 -3.31
C TRP A 9 -5.68 -3.05 -2.89
N ALA A 10 -5.42 -2.60 -1.66
CA ALA A 10 -4.05 -2.48 -1.13
C ALA A 10 -3.34 -3.84 -1.10
N VAL A 11 -4.02 -4.88 -0.61
CA VAL A 11 -3.49 -6.25 -0.59
C VAL A 11 -3.28 -6.78 -2.02
N VAL A 12 -4.23 -6.53 -2.92
CA VAL A 12 -4.09 -6.92 -4.34
C VAL A 12 -2.89 -6.23 -5.00
N LEU A 13 -2.64 -4.95 -4.73
CA LEU A 13 -1.47 -4.23 -5.26
C LEU A 13 -0.15 -4.83 -4.76
N VAL A 14 -0.09 -5.19 -3.48
CA VAL A 14 1.09 -5.82 -2.88
C VAL A 14 1.31 -7.20 -3.50
N ILE A 15 0.26 -8.03 -3.60
CA ILE A 15 0.35 -9.36 -4.22
C ILE A 15 0.77 -9.25 -5.69
N ALA A 16 0.18 -8.31 -6.44
CA ALA A 16 0.57 -8.06 -7.83
C ALA A 16 2.04 -7.62 -7.94
N GLY A 17 2.52 -6.77 -7.03
CA GLY A 17 3.93 -6.37 -6.97
C GLY A 17 4.86 -7.55 -6.72
N PHE A 18 4.50 -8.44 -5.80
CA PHE A 18 5.24 -9.69 -5.55
C PHE A 18 5.25 -10.62 -6.77
N ILE A 19 4.12 -10.76 -7.47
CA ILE A 19 4.04 -11.56 -8.70
C ILE A 19 4.95 -10.97 -9.77
N VAL A 20 4.93 -9.65 -9.97
CA VAL A 20 5.79 -8.97 -10.95
C VAL A 20 7.27 -9.13 -10.60
N MET A 21 7.64 -8.98 -9.33
CA MET A 21 9.01 -9.24 -8.86
C MET A 21 9.41 -10.70 -9.11
N GLY A 22 8.55 -11.65 -8.75
CA GLY A 22 8.80 -13.08 -8.95
C GLY A 22 8.97 -13.41 -10.43
N LEU A 23 8.10 -12.89 -11.30
CA LEU A 23 8.22 -13.03 -12.75
C LEU A 23 9.53 -12.40 -13.28
N GLY A 24 9.92 -11.24 -12.75
CA GLY A 24 11.19 -10.60 -13.12
C GLY A 24 12.40 -11.44 -12.74
N VAL A 25 12.40 -12.05 -11.54
CA VAL A 25 13.47 -12.97 -11.11
C VAL A 25 13.48 -14.23 -11.96
N ILE A 26 12.32 -14.84 -12.22
CA ILE A 26 12.20 -16.02 -13.09
C ILE A 26 12.71 -15.70 -14.50
N ALA A 27 12.34 -14.54 -15.05
CA ALA A 27 12.83 -14.09 -16.35
C ALA A 27 14.35 -13.86 -16.34
N ALA A 28 14.90 -13.25 -15.29
CA ALA A 28 16.35 -13.08 -15.16
C ALA A 28 17.08 -14.43 -15.10
N VAL A 29 16.57 -15.40 -14.34
CA VAL A 29 17.12 -16.77 -14.28
C VAL A 29 17.01 -17.47 -15.63
N ALA A 30 15.87 -17.34 -16.32
CA ALA A 30 15.69 -17.90 -17.66
C ALA A 30 16.68 -17.30 -18.66
N VAL A 31 16.93 -16.00 -18.61
CA VAL A 31 17.96 -15.31 -19.42
C VAL A 31 19.37 -15.78 -19.04
N ALA A 32 19.64 -16.00 -17.75
CA ALA A 32 20.94 -16.51 -17.31
C ALA A 32 21.22 -17.95 -17.78
N ILE A 33 20.21 -18.82 -17.81
CA ILE A 33 20.37 -20.25 -18.15
C ILE A 33 20.20 -20.51 -19.65
N VAL A 34 19.14 -19.96 -20.27
CA VAL A 34 18.71 -20.26 -21.65
C VAL A 34 18.73 -18.99 -22.54
N GLY A 35 19.11 -17.84 -21.98
CA GLY A 35 19.02 -16.57 -22.70
C GLY A 35 19.76 -16.58 -24.03
N PRO A 36 19.18 -15.95 -25.07
CA PRO A 36 19.72 -15.94 -26.41
C PRO A 36 21.11 -15.30 -26.42
N ASP A 37 21.96 -15.76 -27.34
CA ASP A 37 23.26 -15.15 -27.62
C ASP A 37 23.07 -13.68 -28.04
N VAL A 38 23.20 -12.78 -27.06
CA VAL A 38 23.12 -11.33 -27.21
C VAL A 38 24.27 -10.76 -28.03
N THR A 39 25.28 -11.59 -28.34
CA THR A 39 26.37 -11.31 -29.28
C THR A 39 25.87 -10.95 -30.68
N ARG A 40 24.65 -11.34 -31.07
CA ARG A 40 24.05 -10.94 -32.35
C ARG A 40 23.79 -9.44 -32.47
N TYR A 41 23.52 -8.76 -31.35
CA TYR A 41 23.24 -7.32 -31.30
C TYR A 41 24.45 -6.49 -30.86
N ALA A 42 25.43 -7.13 -30.20
CA ALA A 42 26.67 -6.50 -29.77
C ALA A 42 27.87 -7.43 -30.03
N PRO A 43 28.36 -7.51 -31.28
CA PRO A 43 29.44 -8.44 -31.67
C PRO A 43 30.81 -8.10 -31.07
N THR A 44 30.98 -6.89 -30.54
CA THR A 44 32.22 -6.42 -29.89
C THR A 44 32.26 -6.66 -28.38
N LEU A 45 31.14 -7.05 -27.78
CA LEU A 45 31.06 -7.35 -26.35
C LEU A 45 31.32 -8.83 -26.10
N ASP A 46 32.06 -9.11 -25.03
CA ASP A 46 32.25 -10.46 -24.51
C ASP A 46 30.87 -11.09 -24.22
N PRO A 47 30.54 -12.27 -24.78
CA PRO A 47 29.27 -12.96 -24.56
C PRO A 47 28.92 -13.13 -23.08
N ALA A 48 29.93 -13.36 -22.22
CA ALA A 48 29.71 -13.51 -20.78
C ALA A 48 29.23 -12.18 -20.16
N LEU A 49 29.85 -11.06 -20.54
CA LEU A 49 29.49 -9.75 -20.04
C LEU A 49 28.10 -9.31 -20.52
N ALA A 50 27.77 -9.56 -21.79
CA ALA A 50 26.47 -9.26 -22.35
C ALA A 50 25.34 -10.01 -21.62
N ARG A 51 25.58 -11.27 -21.24
CA ARG A 51 24.62 -12.09 -20.50
C ARG A 51 24.41 -11.60 -19.06
N VAL A 52 25.48 -11.18 -18.38
CA VAL A 52 25.40 -10.57 -17.05
C VAL A 52 24.61 -9.28 -17.09
N VAL A 53 24.87 -8.41 -18.06
CA VAL A 53 24.15 -7.13 -18.24
C VAL A 53 22.67 -7.38 -18.52
N ALA A 54 22.33 -8.31 -19.41
CA ALA A 54 20.93 -8.65 -19.71
C ALA A 54 20.19 -9.20 -18.48
N THR A 55 20.86 -10.05 -17.70
CA THR A 55 20.32 -10.62 -16.45
C THR A 55 20.06 -9.52 -15.41
N MET A 56 21.02 -8.61 -15.22
CA MET A 56 20.87 -7.46 -14.33
C MET A 56 19.77 -6.51 -14.78
N ALA A 57 19.69 -6.19 -16.08
CA ALA A 57 18.66 -5.33 -16.62
C ALA A 57 17.25 -5.93 -16.40
N CYS A 58 17.10 -7.24 -16.59
CA CYS A 58 15.84 -7.93 -16.37
C CYS A 58 15.43 -7.91 -14.88
N ALA A 59 16.38 -8.17 -13.98
CA ALA A 59 16.15 -8.08 -12.54
C ALA A 59 15.80 -6.65 -12.09
N MET A 60 16.51 -5.64 -12.60
CA MET A 60 16.24 -4.23 -12.33
C MET A 60 14.87 -3.80 -12.86
N ALA A 61 14.45 -4.26 -14.03
CA ALA A 61 13.12 -3.96 -14.56
C ALA A 61 12.02 -4.53 -13.65
N GLY A 62 12.17 -5.78 -13.20
CA GLY A 62 11.26 -6.38 -12.22
C GLY A 62 11.20 -5.60 -10.90
N LEU A 63 12.35 -5.12 -10.42
CA LEU A 63 12.44 -4.30 -9.22
C LEU A 63 11.79 -2.92 -9.40
N LEU A 64 12.09 -2.23 -10.50
CA LEU A 64 11.60 -0.88 -10.81
C LEU A 64 10.09 -0.85 -11.01
N VAL A 65 9.48 -1.93 -11.48
CA VAL A 65 8.02 -2.02 -11.63
C VAL A 65 7.37 -2.57 -10.35
N GLY A 66 7.95 -3.58 -9.73
CA GLY A 66 7.40 -4.22 -8.53
C GLY A 66 7.46 -3.35 -7.28
N ALA A 67 8.58 -2.65 -7.05
CA ALA A 67 8.78 -1.87 -5.83
C ALA A 67 7.81 -0.68 -5.68
N PRO A 68 7.56 0.16 -6.71
CA PRO A 68 6.56 1.24 -6.61
C PRO A 68 5.15 0.71 -6.36
N LEU A 69 4.81 -0.45 -6.92
CA LEU A 69 3.52 -1.11 -6.69
C LEU A 69 3.34 -1.49 -5.23
N ILE A 70 4.38 -2.06 -4.60
CA ILE A 70 4.39 -2.42 -3.18
C ILE A 70 4.29 -1.16 -2.31
N VAL A 71 5.11 -0.14 -2.60
CA VAL A 71 5.11 1.12 -1.84
C VAL A 71 3.75 1.80 -1.93
N THR A 72 3.12 1.83 -3.12
CA THR A 72 1.79 2.42 -3.30
C THR A 72 0.74 1.65 -2.51
N GLY A 73 0.80 0.31 -2.48
CA GLY A 73 -0.06 -0.52 -1.63
C GLY A 73 0.11 -0.20 -0.13
N GLN A 74 1.34 -0.03 0.34
CA GLN A 74 1.64 0.33 1.73
C GLN A 74 1.18 1.74 2.09
N VAL A 75 1.40 2.71 1.21
CA VAL A 75 0.97 4.10 1.41
C VAL A 75 -0.56 4.18 1.49
N LEU A 76 -1.27 3.42 0.66
CA LEU A 76 -2.74 3.36 0.71
C LEU A 76 -3.23 2.81 2.05
N ASP A 77 -2.58 1.77 2.59
CA ASP A 77 -2.93 1.21 3.90
C ASP A 77 -2.63 2.21 5.04
N ALA A 78 -1.51 2.94 4.96
CA ALA A 78 -1.17 4.00 5.91
C ALA A 78 -2.22 5.12 5.93
N PHE A 79 -2.68 5.58 4.76
CA PHE A 79 -3.75 6.58 4.65
C PHE A 79 -5.07 6.07 5.24
N LEU A 80 -5.40 4.79 5.04
CA LEU A 80 -6.60 4.20 5.64
C LEU A 80 -6.53 4.17 7.16
N VAL A 81 -5.36 3.82 7.73
CA VAL A 81 -5.14 3.86 9.18
C VAL A 81 -5.32 5.27 9.74
N GLN A 82 -4.75 6.26 9.06
CA GLN A 82 -4.91 7.68 9.45
C GLN A 82 -6.38 8.11 9.43
N HIS A 83 -7.10 7.76 8.36
CA HIS A 83 -8.51 8.13 8.22
C HIS A 83 -9.40 7.47 9.27
N ASP A 84 -9.11 6.22 9.64
CA ASP A 84 -9.86 5.51 10.68
C ASP A 84 -9.59 6.08 12.08
N MET A 85 -8.35 6.50 12.34
CA MET A 85 -7.96 7.18 13.58
C MET A 85 -8.66 8.54 13.71
N LEU A 86 -8.71 9.31 12.62
CA LEU A 86 -9.40 10.60 12.57
C LEU A 86 -10.92 10.43 12.79
N ALA A 87 -11.52 9.41 12.18
CA ALA A 87 -12.93 9.08 12.38
C ALA A 87 -13.25 8.72 13.84
N ARG A 88 -12.36 8.00 14.53
CA ARG A 88 -12.52 7.69 15.96
C ARG A 88 -12.44 8.94 16.83
N ILE A 89 -11.48 9.84 16.54
CA ILE A 89 -11.34 11.11 17.26
C ILE A 89 -12.60 11.96 17.07
N HIS A 90 -13.09 12.09 15.84
CA HIS A 90 -14.32 12.82 15.52
C HIS A 90 -15.54 12.25 16.27
N ARG A 91 -15.69 10.91 16.33
CA ARG A 91 -16.77 10.28 17.09
C ARG A 91 -16.67 10.56 18.59
N ARG A 92 -15.46 10.53 19.17
CA ARG A 92 -15.24 10.84 20.59
C ARG A 92 -15.54 12.31 20.91
N LEU A 93 -15.11 13.23 20.06
CA LEU A 93 -15.39 14.67 20.21
C LEU A 93 -16.89 14.96 20.07
N ARG A 94 -17.57 14.35 19.09
CA ARG A 94 -19.02 14.50 18.93
C ARG A 94 -19.79 13.98 20.15
N LYS A 95 -19.35 12.85 20.72
CA LYS A 95 -19.95 12.27 21.93
C LYS A 95 -19.70 13.12 23.18
N LYS A 96 -18.52 13.75 23.31
CA LYS A 96 -18.23 14.72 24.37
C LYS A 96 -19.05 16.00 24.23
N ARG A 97 -19.16 16.57 23.03
CA ARG A 97 -19.97 17.76 22.75
C ARG A 97 -21.44 17.54 23.12
N ALA A 98 -22.00 16.38 22.74
CA ALA A 98 -23.37 16.02 23.10
C ALA A 98 -23.58 15.96 24.63
N ARG A 99 -22.60 15.46 25.40
CA ARG A 99 -22.69 15.44 26.88
C ARG A 99 -22.61 16.82 27.50
N VAL A 100 -21.71 17.68 27.00
CA VAL A 100 -21.57 19.06 27.49
C VAL A 100 -22.87 19.86 27.25
N THR A 101 -23.48 19.72 26.08
CA THR A 101 -24.76 20.39 25.77
C THR A 101 -25.94 19.88 26.62
N VAL A 102 -25.92 18.59 27.02
CA VAL A 102 -26.94 18.04 27.93
C VAL A 102 -26.77 18.59 29.35
N ASP A 103 -25.54 18.64 29.86
CA ASP A 103 -25.24 19.16 31.20
C ASP A 103 -25.61 20.66 31.33
N ASP A 104 -25.30 21.48 30.32
CA ASP A 104 -25.68 22.90 30.29
C ASP A 104 -27.20 23.10 30.29
N ARG A 105 -27.94 22.29 29.51
CA ARG A 105 -29.41 22.35 29.50
C ARG A 105 -30.00 21.95 30.85
N THR A 106 -29.44 20.95 31.53
CA THR A 106 -29.91 20.54 32.86
C THR A 106 -29.62 21.57 33.95
N ARG A 107 -28.56 22.38 33.80
CA ARG A 107 -28.27 23.52 34.70
C ARG A 107 -29.19 24.71 34.47
N LEU A 108 -29.50 25.03 33.21
CA LEU A 108 -30.37 26.14 32.84
C LEU A 108 -31.86 25.85 33.08
N PHE A 109 -32.27 24.58 32.96
CA PHE A 109 -33.63 24.12 33.23
C PHE A 109 -33.58 22.99 34.25
N PRO A 110 -33.32 23.28 35.54
CA PRO A 110 -33.37 22.27 36.57
C PRO A 110 -34.78 21.67 36.60
N SER A 111 -34.86 20.36 36.39
CA SER A 111 -36.12 19.63 36.38
C SER A 111 -36.86 19.89 37.68
N ARG A 112 -38.03 20.55 37.60
CA ARG A 112 -38.93 20.86 38.73
C ARG A 112 -39.45 19.63 39.50
N ALA A 113 -38.93 18.43 39.24
CA ALA A 113 -39.33 17.17 39.84
C ALA A 113 -38.85 16.99 41.30
N ALA A 114 -37.98 17.85 41.82
CA ALA A 114 -37.49 17.77 43.21
C ALA A 114 -38.26 18.68 44.20
N ARG A 115 -39.55 18.96 43.93
CA ARG A 115 -40.47 19.54 44.92
C ARG A 115 -41.67 18.63 45.11
N ARG A 116 -41.47 17.54 45.86
CA ARG A 116 -42.53 16.91 46.65
C ARG A 116 -41.92 16.34 47.91
#